data_AF-A0A7C7M334-F1
#
_entry.id   AF-A0A7C7M334-F1
#
_cell.length_a   1.000
_cell.length_b   1.000
_cell.length_c   1.000
_cell.angle_alpha   90.00
_cell.angle_beta   90.00
_cell.angle_gamma   90.00
#
_symmetry.space_group_name_H-M   'P 1'
#
loop_
_entity.id
_entity.type
_entity.pdbx_description
1 polymer ?
#
loop_
_entity_poly.entity_id
_entity_poly.type
_entity_poly.pdbx_seq_one_letter_code
_entity_poly.pdbx_strand_id
1 'polypeptide(L)'
;MFEDLTAEADRLLAEALNASGERDPRDYYRDQLKELKGSNPERYDAAIEYYRNKLIPLVASGEAEPIVAWTEYGRFLAESLTPGQTVSIDPSGESHPYEPTTASGKLVLHIPESGKGGRAILVGLPSELSPAQRATYDVLVSGRHRISG
;
A
#
# COMPACT_ATOMS: atom_id res chain seq x y z
N MET A 1 -6.54 19.68 -17.65
CA MET A 1 -5.09 19.75 -17.36
C MET A 1 -4.73 18.59 -16.42
N PHE A 2 -3.49 18.10 -16.39
CA PHE A 2 -3.13 16.98 -15.48
C PHE A 2 -3.45 17.31 -14.01
N GLU A 3 -3.28 18.58 -13.62
CA GLU A 3 -3.64 19.09 -12.29
C GLU A 3 -5.14 18.93 -11.98
N ASP A 4 -6.03 19.12 -12.97
CA ASP A 4 -7.47 18.92 -12.78
C ASP A 4 -7.79 17.44 -12.54
N LEU A 5 -7.09 16.53 -13.26
CA LEU A 5 -7.24 15.09 -13.05
C LEU A 5 -6.72 14.67 -11.67
N THR A 6 -5.60 15.25 -11.22
CA THR A 6 -5.10 15.01 -9.87
C THR A 6 -6.09 15.47 -8.80
N ALA A 7 -6.64 16.67 -8.94
CA ALA A 7 -7.64 17.19 -8.01
C ALA A 7 -8.89 16.29 -7.95
N GLU A 8 -9.34 15.79 -9.10
CA GLU A 8 -10.49 14.89 -9.18
C GLU A 8 -10.20 13.52 -8.56
N ALA A 9 -9.04 12.94 -8.86
CA ALA A 9 -8.61 11.68 -8.26
C ALA A 9 -8.47 11.79 -6.72
N ASP A 10 -7.96 12.92 -6.23
CA ASP A 10 -7.85 13.21 -4.80
C ASP A 10 -9.23 13.37 -4.14
N ARG A 11 -10.18 14.04 -4.81
CA ARG A 11 -11.57 14.16 -4.35
C ARG A 11 -12.22 12.79 -4.21
N LEU A 12 -12.12 11.95 -5.24
CA LEU A 12 -12.70 10.61 -5.26
C LEU A 12 -12.08 9.69 -4.20
N LEU A 13 -10.76 9.76 -4.00
CA LEU A 13 -10.11 9.03 -2.91
C LEU A 13 -10.63 9.50 -1.54
N ALA A 14 -10.73 10.82 -1.31
CA ALA A 14 -11.23 11.34 -0.04
C ALA A 14 -12.67 10.90 0.25
N GLU A 15 -13.54 10.88 -0.77
CA GLU A 15 -14.91 10.36 -0.66
C GLU A 15 -14.93 8.88 -0.30
N ALA A 16 -14.10 8.05 -0.95
CA ALA A 16 -14.02 6.62 -0.67
C ALA A 16 -13.46 6.33 0.74
N LEU A 17 -12.45 7.08 1.20
CA LEU A 17 -11.89 6.95 2.54
C LEU A 17 -12.91 7.35 3.61
N ASN A 18 -13.66 8.44 3.39
CA ASN A 18 -14.73 8.85 4.31
C ASN A 18 -15.86 7.83 4.39
N ALA A 19 -16.20 7.17 3.27
CA ALA A 19 -17.26 6.15 3.23
C ALA A 19 -16.84 4.82 3.88
N SER A 20 -15.58 4.41 3.72
CA SER A 20 -15.04 3.14 4.24
C SER A 20 -14.48 3.25 5.66
N GLY A 21 -14.07 4.45 6.06
CA GLY A 21 -13.33 4.71 7.30
C GLY A 21 -11.85 4.31 7.23
N GLU A 22 -11.37 3.79 6.10
CA GLU A 22 -10.00 3.31 5.95
C GLU A 22 -8.95 4.43 6.09
N ARG A 23 -7.72 4.03 6.40
CA ARG A 23 -6.58 4.95 6.46
C ARG A 23 -6.13 5.31 5.05
N ASP A 24 -5.71 6.56 4.87
CA ASP A 24 -5.15 7.01 3.59
C ASP A 24 -3.85 6.24 3.30
N PRO A 25 -3.81 5.42 2.24
CA PRO A 25 -2.63 4.59 1.98
C PRO A 25 -1.43 5.42 1.48
N ARG A 26 -1.65 6.68 1.07
CA ARG A 26 -0.59 7.60 0.62
C ARG A 26 0.37 8.01 1.74
N ASP A 27 -0.05 7.89 3.00
CA ASP A 27 0.80 8.18 4.16
C ASP A 27 2.09 7.35 4.14
N TYR A 28 2.05 6.15 3.54
CA TYR A 28 3.17 5.20 3.51
C TYR A 28 4.07 5.36 2.28
N TYR A 29 3.56 5.95 1.20
CA TYR A 29 4.29 6.01 -0.08
C TYR A 29 5.44 7.00 -0.06
N ARG A 30 5.36 8.04 0.78
CA ARG A 30 6.39 9.09 0.82
C ARG A 30 7.76 8.52 1.15
N ASP A 31 7.84 7.63 2.14
CA ASP A 31 9.13 7.07 2.56
C ASP A 31 9.62 6.02 1.55
N GLN A 32 8.72 5.24 0.96
CA GLN A 32 9.04 4.30 -0.13
C GLN A 32 9.60 5.02 -1.37
N LEU A 33 8.99 6.13 -1.78
CA LEU A 33 9.44 6.93 -2.92
C LEU A 33 10.79 7.59 -2.66
N LYS A 34 11.03 8.08 -1.43
CA LYS A 34 12.34 8.63 -1.06
C LYS A 34 13.43 7.56 -1.12
N GLU A 35 13.13 6.36 -0.64
CA GLU A 35 14.06 5.23 -0.67
C GLU A 35 14.36 4.81 -2.12
N LEU A 36 13.33 4.62 -2.96
CA LEU A 36 13.49 4.33 -4.39
C LEU A 36 14.36 5.37 -5.09
N LYS A 37 14.13 6.66 -4.82
CA LYS A 37 14.92 7.73 -5.43
C LYS A 37 16.42 7.63 -5.10
N GLY A 38 16.77 7.14 -3.91
CA GLY A 38 18.16 6.97 -3.47
C GLY A 38 18.79 5.66 -3.91
N SER A 39 18.03 4.57 -3.96
CA SER A 39 18.54 3.22 -4.21
C SER A 39 18.41 2.76 -5.67
N ASN A 40 17.35 3.18 -6.37
CA ASN A 40 17.06 2.77 -7.74
C ASN A 40 16.26 3.86 -8.51
N PRO A 41 16.95 4.86 -9.10
CA PRO A 41 16.32 5.96 -9.82
C PRO A 41 15.43 5.52 -11.00
N GLU A 42 15.78 4.43 -11.69
CA GLU A 42 14.96 3.91 -12.80
C GLU A 42 13.59 3.43 -12.31
N ARG A 43 13.56 2.74 -11.17
CA ARG A 43 12.30 2.30 -10.53
C ARG A 43 11.51 3.48 -9.96
N TYR A 44 12.20 4.52 -9.49
CA TYR A 44 11.54 5.78 -9.10
C TYR A 44 10.86 6.44 -10.29
N ASP A 45 11.54 6.55 -11.44
CA ASP A 45 10.95 7.14 -12.65
C ASP A 45 9.74 6.31 -13.13
N ALA A 46 9.83 4.98 -13.08
CA ALA A 46 8.70 4.09 -13.37
C ALA A 46 7.51 4.30 -12.41
N ALA A 47 7.77 4.59 -11.13
CA ALA A 47 6.72 4.92 -10.17
C ALA A 47 6.03 6.26 -10.50
N ILE A 48 6.81 7.28 -10.88
CA ILE A 48 6.27 8.56 -11.34
C ILE A 48 5.45 8.38 -12.62
N GLU A 49 5.90 7.53 -13.53
CA GLU A 49 5.18 7.21 -14.76
C GLU A 49 3.85 6.49 -14.46
N TYR A 50 3.86 5.47 -13.61
CA TYR A 50 2.64 4.78 -13.16
C TYR A 50 1.66 5.80 -12.57
N TYR A 51 2.13 6.65 -11.65
CA TYR A 51 1.30 7.66 -11.00
C TYR A 51 0.61 8.57 -12.02
N ARG A 52 1.38 9.12 -12.96
CA ARG A 52 0.89 10.10 -13.95
C ARG A 52 0.03 9.51 -15.05
N ASN A 53 0.45 8.37 -15.59
CA ASN A 53 -0.11 7.83 -16.83
C ASN A 53 -1.15 6.74 -16.59
N LYS A 54 -1.20 6.18 -15.37
CA LYS A 54 -2.14 5.10 -15.02
C LYS A 54 -3.01 5.46 -13.83
N LEU A 55 -2.43 5.72 -12.66
CA LEU A 55 -3.20 5.87 -11.43
C LEU A 55 -4.15 7.08 -11.50
N ILE A 56 -3.63 8.27 -11.74
CA ILE A 56 -4.44 9.49 -11.73
C ILE A 56 -5.55 9.46 -12.79
N PRO A 57 -5.28 9.12 -14.08
CA PRO A 57 -6.34 9.02 -15.07
C PRO A 57 -7.41 7.99 -14.71
N LEU A 58 -7.01 6.80 -14.24
CA LEU A 58 -7.92 5.69 -13.94
C LEU A 58 -8.86 5.99 -12.77
N VAL A 59 -8.35 6.67 -11.72
CA VAL A 59 -9.17 7.11 -10.60
C VAL A 59 -10.07 8.26 -11.01
N ALA A 60 -9.52 9.28 -11.69
CA ALA A 60 -10.28 10.48 -12.09
C ALA A 60 -11.41 10.18 -13.08
N SER A 61 -11.26 9.15 -13.94
CA SER A 61 -12.33 8.73 -14.85
C SER A 61 -13.41 7.87 -14.17
N GLY A 62 -13.19 7.42 -12.94
CA GLY A 62 -14.08 6.50 -12.22
C GLY A 62 -14.01 5.06 -12.75
N GLU A 63 -13.01 4.71 -13.56
CA GLU A 63 -12.82 3.35 -14.10
C GLU A 63 -12.32 2.36 -13.05
N ALA A 64 -11.71 2.85 -11.96
CA ALA A 64 -11.30 2.03 -10.83
C ALA A 64 -11.76 2.60 -9.50
N GLU A 65 -12.07 1.69 -8.58
CA GLU A 65 -12.32 2.02 -7.18
C GLU A 65 -11.10 2.71 -6.56
N PRO A 66 -11.23 3.94 -6.01
CA PRO A 66 -10.08 4.75 -5.60
C PRO A 66 -9.14 4.04 -4.62
N ILE A 67 -9.67 3.47 -3.54
CA ILE A 67 -8.84 2.80 -2.51
C ILE A 67 -8.08 1.61 -3.12
N VAL A 68 -8.72 0.84 -4.00
CA VAL A 68 -8.10 -0.30 -4.67
C VAL A 68 -6.98 0.18 -5.59
N ALA A 69 -7.24 1.17 -6.44
CA ALA A 69 -6.25 1.71 -7.37
C ALA A 69 -5.02 2.28 -6.65
N TRP A 70 -5.24 3.02 -5.55
CA TRP A 70 -4.14 3.53 -4.74
C TRP A 70 -3.37 2.39 -4.05
N THR A 71 -4.07 1.40 -3.48
CA THR A 71 -3.43 0.22 -2.87
C THR A 71 -2.58 -0.56 -3.87
N GLU A 72 -3.03 -0.72 -5.12
CA GLU A 72 -2.24 -1.30 -6.21
C GLU A 72 -0.97 -0.49 -6.50
N TYR A 73 -1.05 0.84 -6.47
CA TYR A 73 0.13 1.68 -6.61
C TYR A 73 1.10 1.48 -5.44
N GLY A 74 0.61 1.41 -4.20
CA GLY A 74 1.42 1.08 -3.03
C GLY A 74 2.10 -0.28 -3.12
N ARG A 75 1.38 -1.29 -3.63
CA ARG A 75 1.94 -2.61 -3.91
C ARG A 75 3.08 -2.53 -4.93
N PHE A 76 2.89 -1.79 -6.02
CA PHE A 76 3.91 -1.58 -7.04
C PHE A 76 5.18 -0.92 -6.45
N LEU A 77 5.02 0.05 -5.56
CA LEU A 77 6.15 0.69 -4.87
C LEU A 77 6.90 -0.31 -3.98
N ALA A 78 6.19 -1.11 -3.20
CA ALA A 78 6.79 -2.13 -2.33
C ALA A 78 7.56 -3.20 -3.13
N GLU A 79 6.96 -3.72 -4.21
CA GLU A 79 7.62 -4.68 -5.12
C GLU A 79 8.83 -4.07 -5.85
N SER A 80 8.83 -2.76 -6.08
CA SER A 80 9.96 -2.05 -6.68
C SER A 80 11.13 -1.85 -5.72
N LEU A 81 10.87 -1.80 -4.42
CA LEU A 81 11.89 -1.71 -3.37
C LEU A 81 12.58 -3.05 -3.14
N THR A 82 11.79 -4.12 -3.06
CA THR A 82 12.31 -5.47 -2.83
C THR A 82 11.41 -6.51 -3.47
N PRO A 83 11.98 -7.58 -4.05
CA PRO A 83 11.21 -8.78 -4.39
C PRO A 83 10.56 -9.36 -3.13
N GLY A 84 9.35 -9.90 -3.29
CA GLY A 84 8.56 -10.42 -2.20
C GLY A 84 7.14 -10.79 -2.61
N GLN A 85 6.31 -11.09 -1.62
CA GLN A 85 4.91 -11.45 -1.82
C GLN A 85 4.01 -10.53 -1.01
N THR A 86 2.96 -10.02 -1.66
CA THR A 86 1.93 -9.23 -1.00
C THR A 86 0.82 -10.14 -0.47
N VAL A 87 0.49 -9.98 0.81
CA VAL A 87 -0.54 -10.75 1.51
C VAL A 87 -1.55 -9.81 2.16
N SER A 88 -2.76 -10.33 2.38
CA SER A 88 -3.78 -9.68 3.19
C SER A 88 -3.99 -10.47 4.49
N ILE A 89 -4.07 -9.77 5.61
CA ILE A 89 -4.30 -10.34 6.93
C ILE A 89 -5.69 -9.91 7.38
N ASP A 90 -6.58 -10.87 7.59
CA ASP A 90 -7.95 -10.59 8.02
C ASP A 90 -8.04 -10.28 9.54
N PRO A 91 -9.21 -9.89 10.07
CA PRO A 91 -9.35 -9.57 11.49
C PRO A 91 -9.04 -10.72 12.46
N SER A 92 -9.10 -11.98 12.03
CA SER A 92 -8.71 -13.14 12.83
C SER A 92 -7.19 -13.32 12.93
N GLY A 93 -6.44 -12.67 12.03
CA GLY A 93 -4.99 -12.78 11.93
C GLY A 93 -4.53 -13.78 10.87
N GLU A 94 -5.45 -14.42 10.15
CA GLU A 94 -5.12 -15.34 9.06
C GLU A 94 -4.60 -14.58 7.83
N SER A 95 -3.55 -15.13 7.23
CA SER A 95 -2.92 -14.59 6.04
C SER A 95 -3.47 -15.25 4.78
N HIS A 96 -3.82 -14.43 3.81
CA HIS A 96 -4.34 -14.85 2.51
C HIS A 96 -3.53 -14.20 1.39
N PRO A 97 -3.42 -14.84 0.20
CA PRO A 97 -2.96 -14.15 -0.99
C PRO A 97 -3.70 -12.82 -1.17
N TYR A 98 -2.97 -11.77 -1.54
CA TYR A 98 -3.59 -10.48 -1.76
C TYR A 98 -4.47 -10.52 -3.02
N GLU A 99 -5.74 -10.15 -2.85
CA GLU A 99 -6.69 -9.91 -3.93
C GLU A 99 -7.16 -8.46 -3.84
N PRO A 100 -7.14 -7.70 -4.96
CA PRO A 100 -7.62 -6.32 -4.97
C PRO A 100 -9.11 -6.28 -4.63
N THR A 101 -9.46 -5.63 -3.53
CA THR A 101 -10.84 -5.60 -3.04
C THR A 101 -11.11 -4.33 -2.24
N THR A 102 -12.35 -3.87 -2.29
CA THR A 102 -12.89 -2.82 -1.41
C THR A 102 -13.30 -3.37 -0.05
N ALA A 103 -13.07 -4.67 0.22
CA ALA A 103 -13.40 -5.30 1.50
C ALA A 103 -12.59 -4.67 2.63
N SER A 104 -13.28 -3.84 3.40
CA SER A 104 -12.75 -3.14 4.56
C SER A 104 -12.22 -4.08 5.64
N GLY A 105 -11.23 -3.62 6.40
CA GLY A 105 -10.79 -4.31 7.62
C GLY A 105 -9.65 -5.29 7.44
N LYS A 106 -9.04 -5.39 6.25
CA LYS A 106 -7.84 -6.21 6.02
C LYS A 106 -6.57 -5.37 6.12
N LEU A 107 -5.56 -5.90 6.78
CA LEU A 107 -4.20 -5.36 6.79
C LEU A 107 -3.45 -5.92 5.57
N VAL A 108 -2.89 -5.06 4.72
CA VAL A 108 -2.16 -5.49 3.52
C VAL A 108 -0.68 -5.21 3.69
N LEU A 109 0.13 -6.26 3.60
CA LEU A 109 1.57 -6.23 3.80
C LEU A 109 2.29 -6.82 2.59
N HIS A 110 3.40 -6.21 2.20
CA HIS A 110 4.38 -6.82 1.32
C HIS A 110 5.50 -7.43 2.15
N ILE A 111 5.67 -8.74 2.03
CA ILE A 111 6.68 -9.52 2.76
C ILE A 111 7.86 -9.78 1.82
N PRO A 112 9.07 -9.24 2.11
CA PRO A 112 10.25 -9.48 1.31
C PRO A 112 10.63 -10.98 1.25
N GLU A 113 11.26 -11.41 0.16
CA GLU A 113 11.75 -12.79 0.03
C GLU A 113 12.73 -13.18 1.15
N SER A 114 12.62 -14.43 1.61
CA SER A 114 13.51 -15.01 2.63
C SER A 114 14.99 -14.85 2.25
N GLY A 115 15.79 -14.36 3.20
CA GLY A 115 17.23 -14.17 3.00
C GLY A 115 17.65 -12.82 2.39
N LYS A 116 16.70 -12.00 1.91
CA LYS A 116 16.97 -10.60 1.54
C LYS A 116 17.07 -9.67 2.75
N GLY A 117 16.53 -10.11 3.89
CA GLY A 117 16.41 -9.29 5.10
C GLY A 117 15.39 -8.16 4.90
N GLY A 118 14.84 -7.63 5.99
CA GLY A 118 13.91 -6.50 5.91
C GLY A 118 12.63 -6.71 6.70
N ARG A 119 11.93 -5.61 6.96
CA ARG A 119 10.62 -5.59 7.59
C ARG A 119 9.54 -5.71 6.53
N ALA A 120 8.37 -6.18 6.91
CA ALA A 120 7.21 -6.11 6.03
C ALA A 120 6.91 -4.64 5.71
N ILE A 121 6.62 -4.36 4.44
CA ILE A 121 6.26 -3.03 3.96
C ILE A 121 4.74 -2.92 4.02
N LEU A 122 4.24 -1.87 4.66
CA LEU A 122 2.81 -1.59 4.72
C LEU A 122 2.31 -1.11 3.36
N VAL A 123 1.27 -1.78 2.84
CA VAL A 123 0.62 -1.46 1.56
C VAL A 123 -0.78 -0.89 1.78
N GLY A 124 -1.51 -1.41 2.77
CA GLY A 124 -2.84 -0.94 3.14
C GLY A 124 -3.11 -1.19 4.62
N LEU A 125 -3.79 -0.24 5.28
CA LEU A 125 -4.08 -0.30 6.71
C LEU A 125 -5.59 -0.11 6.95
N PRO A 126 -6.26 -1.02 7.68
CA PRO A 126 -7.65 -0.80 8.03
C PRO A 126 -7.79 0.38 9.00
N SER A 127 -9.01 0.90 9.10
CA SER A 127 -9.38 1.98 10.02
C SER A 127 -8.95 1.69 11.46
N GLU A 128 -9.24 0.47 11.90
CA GLU A 128 -8.85 -0.11 13.17
C GLU A 128 -8.23 -1.49 12.95
N LEU A 129 -7.08 -1.74 13.59
CA LEU A 129 -6.49 -3.06 13.64
C LEU A 129 -7.17 -3.89 14.72
N SER A 130 -7.60 -5.10 14.36
CA SER A 130 -7.97 -6.11 15.36
C SER A 130 -6.78 -6.44 16.27
N PRO A 131 -7.00 -7.07 17.44
CA PRO A 131 -5.89 -7.51 18.29
C PRO A 131 -4.89 -8.41 17.56
N ALA A 132 -5.36 -9.31 16.69
CA ALA A 132 -4.52 -10.21 15.92
C ALA A 132 -3.71 -9.46 14.85
N GLN A 133 -4.35 -8.56 14.09
CA GLN A 133 -3.66 -7.74 13.10
C GLN A 133 -2.66 -6.79 13.73
N ARG A 134 -2.97 -6.24 14.92
CA ARG A 134 -2.05 -5.40 15.68
C ARG A 134 -0.82 -6.16 16.11
N ALA A 135 -0.97 -7.40 16.57
CA ALA A 135 0.17 -8.26 16.89
C ALA A 135 1.06 -8.48 15.64
N THR A 136 0.46 -8.81 14.50
CA THR A 136 1.19 -8.98 13.22
C THR A 136 1.91 -7.69 12.80
N TYR A 137 1.22 -6.55 12.85
CA TYR A 137 1.80 -5.24 12.53
C TYR A 137 2.99 -4.91 13.45
N ASP A 138 2.83 -5.13 14.75
CA ASP A 138 3.87 -4.80 15.73
C ASP A 138 5.12 -5.65 15.51
N VAL A 139 4.97 -6.94 15.18
CA VAL A 139 6.09 -7.83 14.91
C VAL A 139 6.74 -7.51 13.56
N LEU A 140 5.97 -7.49 12.48
CA LEU A 140 6.51 -7.50 11.11
C LEU A 140 6.83 -6.10 10.57
N VAL A 141 6.11 -5.07 11.00
CA VAL A 141 6.25 -3.70 10.49
C VAL A 141 6.98 -2.81 11.51
N SER A 142 6.53 -2.80 12.77
CA SER A 142 7.16 -1.95 13.80
C SER A 142 8.46 -2.55 14.37
N GLY A 143 8.68 -3.85 14.18
CA GLY A 143 9.84 -4.57 14.70
C GLY A 143 9.85 -4.68 16.23
N ARG A 144 8.69 -4.61 16.88
CA ARG A 144 8.55 -4.69 18.35
C ARG A 144 8.86 -6.07 18.92
N HIS A 145 8.99 -7.10 18.09
CA HIS A 145 9.68 -8.33 18.45
C HIS A 145 10.83 -8.58 17.49
N ARG A 146 12.06 -8.48 18.02
CA ARG A 146 13.21 -9.14 17.40
C ARG A 146 12.95 -10.63 17.54
N ILE A 147 12.71 -11.32 16.42
CA ILE A 147 12.94 -12.77 16.38
C ILE A 147 14.41 -12.94 16.77
N SER A 148 14.61 -13.48 17.97
CA SER A 148 15.92 -13.70 18.55
C SER A 148 16.27 -15.15 18.25
N GLY A 149 17.35 -15.37 17.50
CA GLY A 149 17.94 -16.70 17.27
C GLY A 149 17.41 -17.42 16.05
#